data_AF-X1BQ12-F1
#
_entry.id   AF-X1BQ12-F1
#
_cell.length_a   1.000
_cell.length_b   1.000
_cell.length_c   1.000
_cell.angle_alpha   90.00
_cell.angle_beta   90.00
_cell.angle_gamma   90.00
#
_symmetry.space_group_name_H-M   'P 1'
#
loop_
_entity.id
_entity.type
_entity.pdbx_description
1 polymer ?
#
loop_
_entity_poly.entity_id
_entity_poly.type
_entity_poly.pdbx_seq_one_letter_code
_entity_poly.pdbx_strand_id
1 'polypeptide(L)'
;LTYFTVEGEVANSRIPTYISVVETEGLGVLNAYAGDKWSPETIGKTLEAQKVKDKITHNSVIIPGLVAVFRAELEDEFGWKVLVGPEEAARIPTFLKKEWKEG
;
A
#
# COMPACT_ATOMS: atom_id res chain seq x y z
N LEU A 1 -10.85 -10.10 4.70
CA LEU A 1 -11.28 -10.15 3.28
C LEU A 1 -10.35 -9.33 2.39
N THR A 2 -10.22 -8.01 2.63
CA THR A 2 -9.36 -7.09 1.84
C THR A 2 -7.95 -7.62 1.59
N TYR A 3 -7.26 -8.10 2.65
CA TYR A 3 -5.92 -8.67 2.54
C TYR A 3 -5.86 -9.83 1.53
N PHE A 4 -6.72 -10.84 1.66
CA PHE A 4 -6.71 -12.02 0.79
C PHE A 4 -7.02 -11.67 -0.67
N THR A 5 -7.86 -10.66 -0.91
CA THR A 5 -8.11 -10.16 -2.27
C THR A 5 -6.86 -9.53 -2.87
N VAL A 6 -6.09 -8.75 -2.09
CA VAL A 6 -4.83 -8.17 -2.56
C VAL A 6 -3.75 -9.24 -2.74
N GLU A 7 -3.61 -10.15 -1.77
CA GLU A 7 -2.65 -11.26 -1.80
C GLU A 7 -2.86 -12.15 -3.03
N GLY A 8 -4.10 -12.52 -3.34
CA GLY A 8 -4.41 -13.31 -4.53
C GLY A 8 -3.96 -12.63 -5.82
N GLU A 9 -4.18 -11.33 -5.95
CA GLU A 9 -3.79 -10.58 -7.15
C GLU A 9 -2.28 -10.31 -7.21
N VAL A 10 -1.62 -10.10 -6.07
CA VAL A 10 -0.15 -10.06 -6.01
C VAL A 10 0.43 -11.41 -6.45
N ALA A 11 -0.11 -12.53 -5.97
CA ALA A 11 0.32 -13.86 -6.43
C ALA A 11 0.09 -14.05 -7.93
N ASN A 12 -1.06 -13.61 -8.47
CA ASN A 12 -1.36 -13.64 -9.91
C ASN A 12 -0.40 -12.79 -10.75
N SER A 13 0.15 -11.72 -10.18
CA SER A 13 1.14 -10.86 -10.86
C SER A 13 2.45 -11.59 -11.15
N ARG A 14 2.79 -12.60 -10.33
CA ARG A 14 4.08 -13.31 -10.29
C ARG A 14 5.27 -12.38 -10.00
N ILE A 15 5.04 -11.23 -9.36
CA ILE A 15 6.06 -10.28 -8.93
C ILE A 15 6.19 -10.39 -7.40
N PRO A 16 7.36 -10.79 -6.86
CA PRO A 16 7.59 -10.83 -5.42
C PRO A 16 7.35 -9.46 -4.80
N THR A 17 6.37 -9.37 -3.90
CA THR A 17 5.93 -8.11 -3.30
C THR A 17 5.62 -8.30 -1.83
N TYR A 18 6.00 -7.33 -1.00
CA TYR A 18 5.59 -7.28 0.40
C TYR A 18 4.22 -6.59 0.52
N ILE A 19 3.33 -7.17 1.35
CA ILE A 19 2.04 -6.56 1.67
C ILE A 19 2.09 -6.09 3.13
N SER A 20 2.01 -4.78 3.33
CA SER A 20 1.89 -4.17 4.66
C SER A 20 0.42 -4.03 5.02
N VAL A 21 -0.03 -4.78 6.03
CA VAL A 21 -1.40 -4.68 6.57
C VAL A 21 -1.42 -3.65 7.69
N VAL A 22 -2.29 -2.66 7.57
CA VAL A 22 -2.57 -1.67 8.63
C VAL A 22 -3.76 -2.16 9.45
N GLU A 23 -3.62 -2.15 10.77
CA GLU A 23 -4.71 -2.50 11.68
C GLU A 23 -5.80 -1.43 11.58
N THR A 24 -7.01 -1.85 11.24
CA THR A 24 -8.18 -0.98 11.01
C THR A 24 -9.44 -1.55 11.68
N GLU A 25 -9.25 -2.47 12.63
CA GLU A 25 -10.28 -3.28 13.29
C GLU A 25 -11.08 -4.16 12.31
N GLY A 26 -10.40 -4.61 11.25
CA GLY A 26 -11.01 -5.46 10.21
C GLY A 26 -11.90 -4.72 9.20
N LEU A 27 -11.85 -3.39 9.16
CA LEU A 27 -12.61 -2.59 8.19
C LEU A 27 -12.01 -2.70 6.77
N GLY A 28 -12.86 -2.47 5.76
CA GLY A 28 -12.41 -2.26 4.39
C GLY A 28 -11.76 -0.89 4.20
N VAL A 29 -10.96 -0.73 3.15
CA VAL A 29 -10.21 0.49 2.76
C VAL A 29 -11.04 1.77 2.92
N LEU A 30 -12.20 1.86 2.26
CA LEU A 30 -13.06 3.06 2.30
C LEU A 30 -13.70 3.29 3.66
N ASN A 31 -14.12 2.22 4.35
CA ASN A 31 -14.74 2.33 5.66
C ASN A 31 -13.72 2.76 6.73
N ALA A 32 -12.49 2.25 6.64
CA ALA A 32 -11.41 2.63 7.52
C ALA A 32 -11.00 4.09 7.31
N TYR A 33 -10.94 4.54 6.05
CA TYR A 33 -10.70 5.95 5.72
C TYR A 33 -11.82 6.85 6.25
N ALA A 34 -13.09 6.54 5.95
CA ALA A 34 -14.22 7.33 6.41
C ALA A 34 -14.39 7.33 7.94
N GLY A 35 -13.94 6.26 8.61
CA GLY A 35 -13.95 6.13 10.06
C GLY A 35 -12.71 6.68 10.77
N ASP A 36 -11.83 7.40 10.06
CA ASP A 36 -10.58 7.99 10.59
C ASP A 36 -9.63 6.96 11.23
N LYS A 37 -9.78 5.69 10.84
CA LYS A 37 -8.93 4.56 11.27
C LYS A 37 -7.79 4.29 10.30
N TRP A 38 -7.76 5.01 9.19
CA TRP A 38 -6.75 4.87 8.16
C TRP A 38 -6.39 6.24 7.61
N SER A 39 -5.20 6.69 7.97
CA SER A 39 -4.62 7.99 7.67
C SER A 39 -3.13 7.85 7.29
N PRO A 40 -2.50 8.87 6.69
CA PRO A 40 -1.06 8.85 6.39
C PRO A 40 -0.21 8.53 7.63
N GLU A 41 -0.56 9.13 8.78
CA GLU A 41 0.12 8.89 10.05
C GLU A 41 0.06 7.42 10.48
N THR A 42 -1.12 6.81 10.44
CA THR A 42 -1.28 5.39 10.82
C THR A 42 -0.51 4.46 9.87
N ILE A 43 -0.49 4.78 8.56
CA ILE A 43 0.26 4.04 7.56
C ILE A 43 1.76 4.16 7.83
N GLY A 44 2.28 5.39 7.98
CA GLY A 44 3.69 5.66 8.23
C GLY A 44 4.20 4.94 9.48
N LYS A 45 3.49 5.08 10.61
CA LYS A 45 3.79 4.38 11.87
C LYS A 45 3.76 2.86 11.71
N THR A 46 2.82 2.32 10.94
CA THR A 46 2.75 0.87 10.68
C THR A 46 3.98 0.39 9.89
N LEU A 47 4.40 1.12 8.86
CA LEU A 47 5.57 0.77 8.05
C LEU A 47 6.86 0.77 8.90
N GLU A 48 6.99 1.72 9.81
CA GLU A 48 8.09 1.77 10.78
C GLU A 48 8.04 0.60 11.77
N ALA A 49 6.88 0.34 12.38
CA ALA A 49 6.70 -0.75 13.33
C ALA A 49 6.99 -2.13 12.69
N GLN A 50 6.62 -2.31 11.42
CA GLN A 50 6.90 -3.50 10.64
C GLN A 50 8.34 -3.60 10.13
N LYS A 51 9.15 -2.56 10.37
CA LYS A 51 10.55 -2.42 9.93
C LYS A 51 10.69 -2.68 8.43
N VAL A 52 9.81 -2.06 7.64
CA VAL A 52 9.76 -2.32 6.19
C VAL A 52 11.09 -1.93 5.53
N LYS A 53 11.72 -0.83 5.96
CA LYS A 53 13.02 -0.36 5.43
C LYS A 53 14.17 -1.38 5.60
N ASP A 54 14.06 -2.31 6.54
CA ASP A 54 15.07 -3.36 6.73
C ASP A 54 14.87 -4.55 5.77
N LYS A 55 13.70 -4.63 5.10
CA LYS A 55 13.29 -5.75 4.24
C LYS A 55 13.39 -5.45 2.75
N ILE A 56 13.57 -4.18 2.38
CA ILE A 56 13.61 -3.72 0.98
C ILE A 56 14.86 -2.88 0.74
N THR A 57 15.37 -2.89 -0.48
CA THR A 57 16.53 -2.08 -0.91
C THR A 57 16.12 -0.72 -1.50
N HIS A 58 14.83 -0.51 -1.70
CA HIS A 58 14.24 0.71 -2.24
C HIS A 58 13.44 1.46 -1.16
N ASN A 59 12.98 2.67 -1.48
CA ASN A 59 12.14 3.47 -0.60
C ASN A 59 10.75 3.78 -1.21
N SER A 60 10.26 2.89 -2.08
CA SER A 60 8.95 3.02 -2.73
C SER A 60 7.86 2.25 -1.97
N VAL A 61 6.67 2.84 -1.85
CA VAL A 61 5.45 2.20 -1.34
C VAL A 61 4.31 2.41 -2.33
N ILE A 62 3.43 1.42 -2.47
CA ILE A 62 2.23 1.51 -3.32
C ILE A 62 1.01 1.66 -2.41
N ILE A 63 0.22 2.72 -2.61
CA ILE A 63 -1.05 2.93 -1.91
C ILE A 63 -2.23 2.67 -2.86
N PRO A 64 -3.40 2.22 -2.36
CA PRO A 64 -4.59 2.06 -3.20
C PRO A 64 -5.03 3.39 -3.83
N GLY A 65 -5.53 3.34 -5.06
CA GLY A 65 -5.96 4.54 -5.80
C GLY A 65 -7.05 5.35 -5.09
N LEU A 66 -7.90 4.67 -4.32
CA LEU A 66 -8.99 5.26 -3.53
C LEU A 66 -8.50 6.24 -2.45
N VAL A 67 -7.22 6.18 -2.07
CA VAL A 67 -6.61 7.06 -1.06
C VAL A 67 -5.40 7.80 -1.60
N ALA A 68 -5.40 8.11 -2.90
CA ALA A 68 -4.32 8.88 -3.55
C ALA A 68 -3.99 10.20 -2.82
N VAL A 69 -4.96 10.77 -2.09
CA VAL A 69 -4.80 11.97 -1.26
C VAL A 69 -3.72 11.84 -0.18
N PHE A 70 -3.43 10.63 0.30
CA PHE A 70 -2.40 10.38 1.32
C PHE A 70 -0.97 10.53 0.82
N ARG A 71 -0.80 10.60 -0.51
CA ARG A 71 0.52 10.67 -1.13
C ARG A 71 1.36 11.81 -0.56
N ALA A 72 0.85 13.04 -0.57
CA ALA A 72 1.65 14.22 -0.21
C ALA A 72 2.22 14.09 1.21
N GLU A 73 1.38 13.74 2.18
CA GLU A 73 1.78 13.60 3.59
C GLU A 73 2.74 12.42 3.81
N LEU A 74 2.54 11.29 3.13
CA LEU A 74 3.47 10.16 3.18
C LEU A 74 4.84 10.47 2.56
N GLU A 75 4.88 11.29 1.52
CA GLU A 75 6.12 11.76 0.89
C GLU A 75 6.81 12.82 1.76
N ASP A 76 6.07 13.80 2.29
CA ASP A 76 6.61 14.95 3.02
C ASP A 76 7.00 14.61 4.47
N GLU A 77 6.15 13.87 5.20
CA GLU A 77 6.37 13.59 6.63
C GLU A 77 7.18 12.31 6.86
N PHE A 78 6.88 11.25 6.10
CA PHE A 78 7.48 9.93 6.29
C PHE A 78 8.61 9.64 5.29
N GLY A 79 8.77 10.50 4.28
CA GLY A 79 9.86 10.42 3.31
C GLY A 79 9.78 9.21 2.40
N TRP A 80 8.61 8.59 2.22
CA TRP A 80 8.43 7.48 1.28
C TRP A 80 8.29 7.99 -0.15
N LYS A 81 8.71 7.21 -1.15
CA LYS A 81 8.32 7.45 -2.55
C LYS A 81 6.99 6.75 -2.80
N VAL A 82 5.92 7.52 -2.99
CA VAL A 82 4.57 6.94 -3.03
C VAL A 82 4.09 6.78 -4.46
N LEU A 83 3.76 5.54 -4.82
CA LEU A 83 3.10 5.20 -6.07
C LEU A 83 1.61 4.99 -5.81
N VAL A 84 0.77 5.64 -6.61
CA VAL A 84 -0.68 5.44 -6.56
C VAL A 84 -1.04 4.24 -7.42
N GLY A 85 -1.46 3.16 -6.78
CA GLY A 85 -1.94 1.95 -7.43
C GLY A 85 -3.38 2.08 -7.95
N PRO A 86 -3.96 0.99 -8.47
CA PRO A 86 -5.33 0.98 -8.93
C PRO A 86 -6.33 1.09 -7.76
N GLU A 87 -7.56 1.52 -8.08
CA GLU A 87 -8.68 1.51 -7.13
C GLU A 87 -9.21 0.09 -6.87
N GLU A 88 -9.08 -0.79 -7.86
CA GLU A 88 -9.52 -2.18 -7.82
C GLU A 88 -8.32 -3.14 -7.75
N ALA A 89 -8.35 -4.07 -6.78
CA ALA A 89 -7.28 -5.05 -6.60
C ALA A 89 -7.03 -5.91 -7.84
N ALA A 90 -8.06 -6.23 -8.63
CA ALA A 90 -7.96 -7.01 -9.86
C ALA A 90 -7.01 -6.41 -10.91
N ARG A 91 -6.68 -5.11 -10.80
CA ARG A 91 -5.75 -4.42 -11.71
C ARG A 91 -4.31 -4.41 -11.20
N ILE A 92 -4.04 -4.87 -9.98
CA ILE A 92 -2.68 -4.98 -9.40
C ILE A 92 -1.71 -5.73 -10.33
N PRO A 93 -2.08 -6.89 -10.94
CA PRO A 93 -1.14 -7.62 -11.79
C PRO A 93 -0.68 -6.80 -12.99
N THR A 94 -1.59 -6.04 -13.60
CA THR A 94 -1.29 -5.20 -14.75
C THR A 94 -0.50 -3.96 -14.34
N PHE A 95 -0.85 -3.35 -13.19
CA PHE A 95 -0.14 -2.20 -12.65
C PHE A 95 1.31 -2.53 -12.34
N LEU A 96 1.57 -3.61 -11.60
CA LEU A 96 2.93 -4.02 -11.26
C LEU A 96 3.76 -4.30 -12.52
N LYS A 97 3.21 -5.01 -13.51
CA LYS A 97 3.95 -5.29 -14.76
C LYS A 97 4.30 -4.06 -15.59
N LYS A 98 3.53 -2.98 -15.48
CA LYS A 98 3.71 -1.76 -16.31
C LYS A 98 4.51 -0.67 -15.58
N GLU A 99 4.12 -0.39 -14.35
CA GLU A 99 4.58 0.75 -13.56
C GLU A 99 5.73 0.37 -12.61
N TRP A 100 5.76 -0.87 -12.14
CA TRP A 100 6.87 -1.38 -11.33
C TRP A 100 8.00 -1.87 -12.24
N LYS A 101 8.81 -0.92 -12.72
CA LYS A 101 10.08 -1.21 -13.39
C LYS A 101 11.12 -1.44 -12.30
N GLU A 102 11.70 -2.64 -12.30
CA GLU A 102 12.65 -3.19 -11.32
C GLU A 102 13.40 -2.11 -10.52
N GLY A 103 13.18 -2.11 -9.20
CA GLY A 103 13.99 -1.38 -8.24
C GLY A 103 15.27 -2.14 -7.89
#